data_AF-A0A924TAW7-F1
#
_entry.id   AF-A0A924TAW7-F1
#
_cell.length_a   1.000
_cell.length_b   1.000
_cell.length_c   1.000
_cell.angle_alpha   90.00
_cell.angle_beta   90.00
_cell.angle_gamma   90.00
#
_symmetry.space_group_name_H-M   'P 1'
#
loop_
_entity.id
_entity.type
_entity.pdbx_description
1 polymer ?
#
loop_
_entity_poly.entity_id
_entity_poly.type
_entity_poly.pdbx_seq_one_letter_code
_entity_poly.pdbx_strand_id
1 'polypeptide(L)' 'MPRTSLPFLALAALVFSLNAAAQDAPQKLPAITLNAGMHLIQAELAQTPDERSIGLMFRKTMGANEGMLFAFEQP' A
#
# COMPACT_ATOMS: atom_id res chain seq x y z
N MET A 1 43.34 0.65 20.51
CA MET A 1 42.61 1.64 19.69
C MET A 1 42.38 1.06 18.29
N PRO A 2 41.25 0.38 18.01
CA PRO A 2 40.96 -0.12 16.66
C PRO A 2 40.36 0.99 15.80
N ARG A 3 41.04 1.35 14.71
CA ARG A 3 40.74 2.51 13.86
C ARG A 3 40.46 2.10 12.40
N THR A 4 39.86 0.94 12.18
CA THR A 4 39.78 0.32 10.83
C THR A 4 38.40 -0.26 10.43
N SER A 5 37.32 0.00 11.17
CA SER A 5 35.97 -0.54 10.86
C SER A 5 35.05 0.41 10.05
N LEU A 6 35.49 1.63 9.72
CA LEU A 6 34.66 2.62 9.02
C LEU A 6 34.19 2.24 7.59
N PRO A 7 35.00 1.64 6.70
CA PRO A 7 34.57 1.42 5.31
C PRO A 7 33.53 0.30 5.18
N PHE A 8 33.57 -0.70 6.07
CA PHE A 8 32.59 -1.79 6.09
C PHE A 8 31.20 -1.34 6.51
N LEU A 9 31.12 -0.37 7.44
CA LEU A 9 29.85 0.18 7.89
C LEU A 9 29.18 1.07 6.83
N ALA A 10 29.98 1.81 6.06
CA ALA A 10 29.49 2.66 4.98
C ALA A 10 28.92 1.85 3.81
N LEU A 11 29.54 0.72 3.45
CA LEU A 11 29.04 -0.15 2.39
C LEU A 11 27.71 -0.82 2.78
N ALA A 12 27.57 -1.25 4.04
CA ALA A 12 26.33 -1.85 4.54
C ALA A 12 25.13 -0.88 4.51
N ALA A 13 25.36 0.41 4.79
CA ALA A 13 24.31 1.43 4.72
C ALA A 13 23.82 1.71 3.27
N LEU A 14 24.69 1.56 2.27
CA LEU A 14 24.33 1.76 0.87
C LEU A 14 23.40 0.65 0.35
N VAL A 15 23.60 -0.59 0.79
CA VAL A 15 22.76 -1.74 0.39
C VAL A 15 21.36 -1.67 1.01
N PHE A 16 21.22 -1.12 2.21
CA PHE A 16 19.91 -0.92 2.86
C PHE A 16 19.06 0.17 2.20
N SER A 17 19.68 1.11 1.49
CA SER A 17 18.99 2.25 0.85
C SER A 17 18.24 1.87 -0.43
N LEU A 18 18.48 0.68 -0.99
CA LEU A 18 17.87 0.21 -2.24
C LEU A 18 16.46 -0.38 -2.07
N ASN A 19 15.95 -0.55 -0.85
CA ASN A 19 14.64 -1.15 -0.58
C ASN A 19 13.50 -0.14 -0.42
N ALA A 20 13.76 1.16 -0.62
CA ALA A 20 12.70 2.17 -0.69
C ALA A 20 12.06 2.16 -2.09
N ALA A 21 11.36 1.07 -2.42
CA ALA A 21 10.52 1.01 -3.62
C ALA A 21 9.25 1.82 -3.36
N ALA A 22 9.28 3.12 -3.66
CA ALA A 22 8.05 3.89 -3.83
C ALA A 22 7.26 3.24 -4.98
N GLN A 23 6.12 2.64 -4.66
CA GLN A 23 5.31 1.95 -5.66
C GLN A 23 4.55 2.99 -6.49
N ASP A 24 4.98 3.24 -7.73
CA ASP A 24 4.25 4.09 -8.69
C ASP A 24 3.03 3.40 -9.32
N ALA A 25 2.66 2.23 -8.81
CA ALA A 25 1.57 1.40 -9.33
C ALA A 25 0.39 1.37 -8.35
N PRO A 26 -0.85 1.16 -8.85
CA PRO A 26 -2.00 0.95 -7.98
C PRO A 26 -1.76 -0.25 -7.06
N GLN A 27 -2.12 -0.11 -5.78
CA GLN A 27 -2.11 -1.24 -4.86
C GLN A 27 -3.11 -2.32 -5.29
N LYS A 28 -2.80 -3.58 -4.99
CA LYS A 28 -3.66 -4.74 -5.26
C LYS A 28 -4.15 -5.29 -3.93
N LEU A 29 -5.46 -5.15 -3.68
CA LEU A 29 -6.10 -5.62 -2.45
C LEU A 29 -7.15 -6.70 -2.77
N PRO A 30 -7.53 -7.52 -1.77
CA PRO A 30 -8.69 -8.40 -1.90
C PRO A 30 -9.93 -7.57 -2.21
N ALA A 31 -10.70 -8.01 -3.21
CA ALA A 31 -11.96 -7.37 -3.55
C ALA A 31 -13.14 -8.16 -2.98
N ILE A 32 -14.11 -7.45 -2.42
CA ILE A 32 -15.35 -7.99 -1.88
C ILE A 32 -16.54 -7.41 -2.65
N THR A 33 -17.65 -8.15 -2.70
CA THR A 33 -18.89 -7.67 -3.30
C THR A 33 -19.79 -7.11 -2.22
N LEU A 34 -20.15 -5.83 -2.33
CA LEU A 34 -21.11 -5.15 -1.48
C LEU A 34 -22.45 -5.07 -2.20
N ASN A 35 -23.54 -5.32 -1.47
CA ASN A 35 -24.89 -5.09 -1.96
C ASN A 35 -25.42 -3.77 -1.37
N ALA A 36 -25.72 -2.82 -2.24
CA ALA A 36 -26.33 -1.54 -1.90
C ALA A 36 -27.68 -1.41 -2.62
N GLY A 37 -28.70 -2.06 -2.04
CA GLY A 37 -30.04 -2.11 -2.61
C GLY A 37 -30.07 -2.90 -3.92
N MET A 38 -30.18 -2.19 -5.04
CA MET A 38 -30.17 -2.78 -6.39
C MET A 38 -28.79 -2.75 -7.06
N HIS A 39 -27.77 -2.19 -6.39
CA HIS A 39 -26.41 -2.11 -6.91
C HIS A 39 -25.51 -3.18 -6.27
N LEU A 40 -24.76 -3.88 -7.11
CA LEU A 40 -23.64 -4.72 -6.67
C LEU A 40 -22.35 -3.95 -6.91
N ILE A 41 -21.57 -3.71 -5.86
CA ILE A 41 -20.33 -2.94 -5.92
C ILE A 41 -19.16 -3.89 -5.63
N GLN A 42 -18.18 -3.92 -6.52
CA GLN A 42 -16.92 -4.62 -6.30
C GLN A 42 -15.94 -3.68 -5.61
N ALA A 43 -15.72 -3.87 -4.31
CA ALA A 43 -14.90 -2.98 -3.50
C ALA A 43 -13.58 -3.65 -3.07
N GLU A 44 -12.45 -2.98 -3.28
CA GLU A 44 -11.16 -3.37 -2.71
C GLU A 44 -11.13 -3.08 -1.19
N LEU A 45 -10.74 -4.06 -0.38
CA LEU A 45 -10.80 -3.94 1.08
C LEU A 45 -9.45 -3.50 1.67
N ALA A 46 -9.39 -2.26 2.17
CA ALA A 46 -8.24 -1.70 2.89
C ALA A 46 -8.46 -1.85 4.41
N GLN A 47 -7.66 -2.70 5.04
CA GLN A 47 -7.79 -3.09 6.46
C GLN A 47 -6.65 -2.54 7.32
N THR A 48 -5.45 -2.39 6.76
CA THR A 48 -4.29 -1.89 7.51
C THR A 48 -4.15 -0.36 7.39
N PRO A 49 -3.49 0.31 8.36
CA PRO A 49 -3.18 1.73 8.23
C PRO A 49 -2.45 2.09 6.94
N ASP A 50 -1.54 1.24 6.47
CA ASP A 50 -0.75 1.48 5.25
C ASP A 50 -1.63 1.39 4.00
N GLU A 51 -2.47 0.36 3.88
CA GLU A 51 -3.40 0.19 2.75
C GLU A 51 -4.38 1.37 2.66
N ARG A 52 -4.90 1.83 3.80
CA ARG A 52 -5.77 3.01 3.86
C ARG A 52 -5.04 4.29 3.47
N SER A 53 -3.78 4.44 3.90
CA SER A 53 -2.96 5.61 3.59
C SER A 53 -2.62 5.70 2.10
N ILE A 54 -2.38 4.56 1.46
CA ILE A 54 -2.17 4.48 0.01
C ILE A 54 -3.49 4.75 -0.73
N GLY A 55 -4.60 4.18 -0.27
CA GLY A 55 -5.92 4.37 -0.87
C GLY A 55 -5.95 4.17 -2.39
N LEU A 56 -6.53 5.11 -3.13
CA LEU A 56 -6.62 5.05 -4.59
C LEU A 56 -5.42 5.66 -5.32
N MET A 57 -4.28 5.87 -4.64
CA MET A 57 -3.09 6.39 -5.29
C MET A 57 -2.72 5.54 -6.52
N PHE A 58 -2.27 6.23 -7.57
CA PHE A 58 -1.90 5.67 -8.88
C PHE A 58 -3.05 5.04 -9.70
N ARG A 59 -4.25 4.86 -9.15
CA ARG A 59 -5.41 4.36 -9.90
C ARG A 59 -5.97 5.45 -10.81
N LYS A 60 -5.87 5.24 -12.13
CA LYS A 60 -6.32 6.21 -13.15
C LYS A 60 -7.81 6.13 -13.47
N THR A 61 -8.39 4.94 -13.35
CA THR A 61 -9.77 4.66 -13.71
C THR A 61 -10.37 3.64 -12.74
N MET A 62 -11.68 3.67 -12.61
CA MET A 62 -12.47 2.74 -11.81
C MET A 62 -13.78 2.49 -12.55
N GLY A 63 -14.24 1.23 -12.57
CA GLY A 63 -15.53 0.88 -13.14
C GLY A 63 -16.69 1.56 -12.41
N ALA A 64 -17.84 1.69 -13.07
CA ALA A 64 -19.02 2.36 -12.49
C ALA A 64 -19.54 1.71 -11.19
N ASN A 65 -19.29 0.42 -11.01
CA ASN A 65 -19.66 -0.35 -9.82
C ASN A 65 -18.41 -0.86 -9.08
N GLU A 66 -17.27 -0.19 -9.21
CA GLU A 66 -16.06 -0.51 -8.45
C GLU A 66 -15.82 0.52 -7.35
N GLY A 67 -15.10 0.13 -6.31
CA GLY A 67 -14.82 1.01 -5.18
C GLY A 67 -13.67 0.51 -4.31
N MET A 68 -13.43 1.23 -3.22
CA MET A 68 -12.55 0.79 -2.13
C MET A 68 -13.27 0.98 -0.80
N LEU A 69 -13.28 -0.05 0.03
CA LEU A 69 -13.84 -0.05 1.38
C LEU A 69 -12.71 0.10 2.40
N PHE A 70 -12.80 1.13 3.23
CA PHE A 70 -11.86 1.41 4.30
C PHE A 70 -12.43 0.86 5.61
N ALA A 71 -11.87 -0.23 6.11
CA ALA A 71 -12.23 -0.79 7.40
C ALA A 71 -11.37 -0.14 8.49
N PHE A 72 -12.02 0.49 9.47
CA PHE A 72 -11.38 1.04 10.66
C PHE A 72 -11.70 0.15 11.86
N GLU A 73 -10.72 -0.07 12.72
CA GLU A 73 -10.88 -0.87 13.94
C GLU A 73 -11.74 -0.17 14.99
N GLN A 74 -11.87 1.15 14.88
CA GLN A 74 -12.64 2.02 15.78
C GLN A 74 -13.58 2.92 14.94
N PRO A 75 -14.84 3.12 15.38
CA PRO A 75 -15.81 3.97 14.70
C PRO A 75 -15.57 5.46 14.91
#